data_AF-A0A2N0HC96-F1
#
_entry.id   AF-A0A2N0HC96-F1
#
_cell.length_a   1.000
_cell.length_b   1.000
_cell.length_c   1.000
_cell.angle_alpha   90.00
_cell.angle_beta   90.00
_cell.angle_gamma   90.00
#
_symmetry.space_group_name_H-M   'P 1'
#
loop_
_entity.id
_entity.type
_entity.pdbx_description
1 polymer ?
#
loop_
_entity_poly.entity_id
_entity_poly.type
_entity_poly.pdbx_seq_one_letter_code
_entity_poly.pdbx_strand_id
1 'polypeptide(L)' 'MNRKRIAYIIIFASCILLILKLSEFNFDNLKENSYLGIAPNLLVILGMLLTIRSINKKEKNKE' A
#
# COMPACT_ATOMS: atom_id res chain seq x y z
N MET A 1 1.50 -17.59 -11.43
CA MET A 1 0.68 -16.63 -10.66
C MET A 1 0.84 -15.25 -11.29
N ASN A 2 -0.25 -14.61 -11.78
CA ASN A 2 -0.16 -13.33 -12.49
C ASN A 2 0.38 -12.24 -11.55
N ARG A 3 1.49 -11.58 -11.93
CA ARG A 3 2.16 -10.56 -11.10
C ARG A 3 1.21 -9.42 -10.67
N LYS A 4 0.24 -9.09 -11.53
CA LYS A 4 -0.86 -8.15 -11.22
C LYS A 4 -1.74 -8.64 -10.08
N ARG A 5 -2.10 -9.92 -10.08
CA ARG A 5 -2.95 -10.55 -9.06
C ARG A 5 -2.28 -10.52 -7.69
N ILE A 6 -0.97 -10.77 -7.64
CA ILE A 6 -0.16 -10.62 -6.42
C ILE A 6 -0.16 -9.16 -5.94
N ALA A 7 -0.01 -8.20 -6.87
CA ALA A 7 -0.02 -6.79 -6.53
C ALA A 7 -1.36 -6.34 -5.90
N TYR A 8 -2.49 -6.79 -6.47
CA TYR A 8 -3.82 -6.51 -5.90
C TYR A 8 -4.03 -7.13 -4.52
N ILE A 9 -3.56 -8.37 -4.29
CA ILE A 9 -3.66 -9.02 -2.97
C ILE A 9 -2.87 -8.24 -1.91
N ILE A 10 -1.66 -7.79 -2.25
CA ILE A 10 -0.82 -7.04 -1.32
C ILE A 10 -1.41 -5.65 -1.02
N ILE A 11 -1.96 -4.96 -2.03
CA ILE A 11 -2.68 -3.69 -1.81
C ILE A 11 -3.86 -3.90 -0.85
N PHE A 12 -4.65 -4.95 -1.05
CA PHE A 12 -5.78 -5.26 -0.19
C PHE A 12 -5.37 -5.53 1.26
N ALA A 13 -4.33 -6.35 1.46
CA ALA A 13 -3.77 -6.61 2.79
C ALA A 13 -3.21 -5.34 3.46
N SER A 14 -2.52 -4.48 2.71
CA SER A 14 -2.01 -3.20 3.22
C SER A 14 -3.13 -2.24 3.61
N CYS A 15 -4.25 -2.21 2.88
CA CYS A 15 -5.43 -1.42 3.25
C CYS A 15 -6.04 -1.91 4.58
N ILE A 16 -6.20 -3.23 4.75
CA ILE A 16 -6.73 -3.78 6.02
C ILE A 16 -5.82 -3.40 7.18
N LEU A 17 -4.51 -3.59 7.04
CA LEU A 17 -3.54 -3.22 8.07
C LEU A 17 -3.55 -1.71 8.36
N LEU A 18 -3.75 -0.87 7.34
CA LEU A 18 -3.86 0.57 7.51
C LEU A 18 -5.11 0.95 8.31
N ILE A 19 -6.24 0.31 8.05
CA ILE A 19 -7.50 0.53 8.77
C ILE A 19 -7.37 0.11 10.24
N LEU A 20 -6.75 -1.04 10.51
CA LEU A 20 -6.51 -1.49 11.89
C LEU A 20 -5.62 -0.50 12.65
N LYS A 21 -4.52 -0.05 12.01
CA LYS A 21 -3.63 0.98 12.56
C LYS A 21 -4.36 2.29 12.83
N LEU A 22 -5.21 2.74 11.91
CA LEU A 22 -6.02 3.95 12.06
C LEU A 22 -7.08 3.83 13.15
N SER A 23 -7.67 2.64 13.33
CA SER A 23 -8.65 2.38 14.38
C SER A 23 -8.04 2.44 15.79
N GLU A 24 -6.76 2.08 15.92
CA GLU A 24 -5.98 2.24 17.16
C GLU A 24 -5.33 3.62 17.29
N PHE A 25 -5.31 4.40 16.20
CA PHE A 25 -4.63 5.68 16.16
C PHE A 25 -5.48 6.76 16.84
N ASN A 26 -5.14 7.05 18.10
CA ASN A 26 -5.78 8.13 18.83
C ASN A 26 -5.19 9.48 18.40
N PHE A 27 -5.95 10.24 17.59
CA PHE A 27 -5.54 11.54 17.03
C PHE A 27 -5.28 12.62 18.09
N ASP A 28 -5.77 12.45 19.31
CA ASP A 28 -5.53 13.40 20.40
C ASP A 28 -4.07 13.37 20.93
N ASN A 29 -3.33 12.28 20.68
CA ASN A 29 -1.94 12.09 21.13
C ASN A 29 -0.90 12.10 19.99
N LEU A 30 -1.11 12.92 18.96
CA LEU A 30 -0.19 13.08 17.81
C LEU A 30 1.25 13.44 18.18
N LYS A 31 1.47 13.98 19.39
CA LYS A 31 2.80 14.36 19.89
C LYS A 31 3.60 13.18 20.45
N GLU A 32 2.93 12.09 20.84
CA GLU A 32 3.52 10.91 21.48
C GLU A 32 3.46 9.66 20.58
N ASN A 33 2.43 9.58 19.72
CA ASN A 33 2.26 8.48 18.78
C ASN A 33 3.12 8.70 17.51
N SER A 34 4.25 8.00 17.47
CA SER A 34 5.16 7.98 16.33
C SER A 34 4.44 7.56 15.04
N TYR A 35 4.38 8.47 14.06
CA TYR A 35 3.88 8.26 12.68
C TYR A 35 4.48 7.06 11.93
N LEU A 36 5.56 6.49 12.47
CA LEU A 36 6.21 5.26 12.00
C LEU A 36 5.25 4.07 11.88
N GLY A 37 4.12 4.08 12.59
CA GLY A 37 3.10 3.04 12.49
C GLY A 37 2.36 2.98 11.15
N ILE A 38 2.18 4.13 10.48
CA ILE A 38 1.27 4.31 9.33
C ILE A 38 2.05 4.47 8.01
N ALA A 39 3.19 5.18 8.05
CA ALA A 39 4.06 5.45 6.91
C ALA A 39 4.44 4.20 6.07
N PRO A 40 4.83 3.05 6.65
CA PRO A 40 5.25 1.88 5.87
C PRO A 40 4.10 1.28 5.05
N ASN A 41 2.87 1.27 5.56
CA ASN A 41 1.71 0.73 4.82
C ASN A 41 1.37 1.60 3.61
N LEU A 42 1.48 2.92 3.73
CA LEU A 42 1.34 3.86 2.60
C LEU A 42 2.43 3.62 1.54
N LEU A 43 3.68 3.43 1.97
CA LEU A 43 4.79 3.15 1.06
C LEU A 43 4.57 1.86 0.25
N VAL A 44 4.04 0.80 0.89
CA VAL A 44 3.74 -0.46 0.21
C VAL A 44 2.64 -0.26 -0.83
N ILE A 45 1.55 0.45 -0.50
CA ILE A 45 0.48 0.76 -1.46
C ILE A 45 1.03 1.52 -2.66
N LEU A 46 1.84 2.57 -2.44
CA LEU A 46 2.47 3.35 -3.50
C LEU A 46 3.42 2.51 -4.36
N GLY A 47 4.26 1.69 -3.75
CA GLY A 47 5.19 0.79 -4.46
C GLY A 47 4.45 -0.20 -5.36
N MET A 48 3.30 -0.71 -4.91
CA MET A 48 2.49 -1.63 -5.70
C MET A 48 1.73 -0.95 -6.82
N LEU A 49 1.27 0.28 -6.63
CA LEU A 49 0.71 1.10 -7.71
C LEU A 49 1.76 1.36 -8.82
N LEU A 50 3.00 1.69 -8.45
CA LEU A 50 4.09 1.86 -9.41
C LEU A 50 4.42 0.54 -10.13
N THR A 51 4.39 -0.58 -9.42
CA THR A 51 4.62 -1.92 -9.99
C THR A 51 3.55 -2.26 -11.03
N ILE A 52 2.27 -2.05 -10.71
CA ILE A 52 1.16 -2.26 -11.65
C ILE A 52 1.31 -1.33 -12.86
N ARG A 53 1.62 -0.04 -12.65
CA ARG A 53 1.84 0.93 -13.73
C ARG A 53 2.99 0.51 -14.65
N SER A 54 4.08 0.01 -14.07
CA SER A 54 5.25 -0.51 -14.81
C SER A 54 4.91 -1.75 -15.64
N ILE A 55 4.14 -2.69 -15.05
CA ILE A 55 3.67 -3.89 -15.77
C ILE A 55 2.77 -3.49 -16.96
N ASN A 56 1.80 -2.60 -16.73
CA ASN A 56 0.89 -2.14 -17.80
C ASN A 56 1.63 -1.38 -18.90
N LYS A 57 2.67 -0.60 -18.56
CA LYS A 57 3.52 0.06 -19.56
C LYS A 57 4.29 -0.94 -20.44
N LYS A 58 4.75 -2.06 -19.86
CA LYS A 58 5.46 -3.11 -20.60
C LYS A 58 4.54 -3.95 -21.50
N GLU A 59 3.27 -4.11 -21.15
CA GLU A 59 2.28 -4.73 -22.04
C GLU A 59 1.94 -3.82 -23.22
N LYS A 60 1.68 -2.52 -22.97
CA LYS A 60 1.37 -1.55 -24.06
C LYS A 60 2.48 -1.37 -25.09
N ASN A 61 3.74 -1.58 -24.71
CA ASN A 61 4.88 -1.48 -25.63
C ASN A 61 5.16 -2.79 -26.39
N LYS A 62 4.35 -3.83 -26.18
CA LYS A 62 4.47 -5.14 -26.86
C LYS A 62 3.35 -5.40 -27.88
N GLU A 63 2.35 -4.51 -27.95
CA GLU A 63 1.38 -4.41 -29.06
C GLU A 63 1.90 -3.42 -30.10
#